data_AF-A0A955WLH0-F1
#
_entry.id   AF-A0A955WLH0-F1
#
_cell.length_a   1.000
_cell.length_b   1.000
_cell.length_c   1.000
_cell.angle_alpha   90.00
_cell.angle_beta   90.00
_cell.angle_gamma   90.00
#
_symmetry.space_group_name_H-M   'P 1'
#
loop_
_entity.id
_entity.type
_entity.pdbx_description
1 polymer ?
#
loop_
_entity_poly.entity_id
_entity_poly.type
_entity_poly.pdbx_seq_one_letter_code
_entity_poly.pdbx_strand_id
1 'polypeptide(L)'
;WAFGPAVEAIARQHIRNRARLIPYLYALFATGAPPLRPMAWHWPDDPTLRAVDDQFLLGPDLLVAPVLTEGATRRTVQTPPGRWFDALSGAAYDGPGPIEVDAPLAALPMFAREGALIVRGPARPHVDAPGPDVMEIEIWPGDDGAVFNLPDAAGGHPGASATILRTAPDANGLWLRAERAGGRAPVRSVVVTLRRVDQAPRGVFLNDEAYEGRYQPDARTLTLTFDDPGAFTVRVEYTRALAEPIPSVDLTFVVEPPLGTEGIVHVATSADGWQAHHPLEWDAAHRQASGRLTVPGDHWVSYKYTRGAWCTVEKGPDCAELPDRVRPPVAGEPSPDVITNWRDACDPCP
;
A
#
# COMPACT_ATOMS: atom_id res chain seq x y z
N TRP A 1 20.71 -7.76 -5.84
CA TRP A 1 22.03 -7.66 -6.49
C TRP A 1 22.23 -8.72 -7.57
N ALA A 2 21.96 -10.02 -7.32
CA ALA A 2 22.19 -11.08 -8.32
C ALA A 2 21.26 -11.05 -9.56
N PHE A 3 20.06 -10.46 -9.47
CA PHE A 3 19.04 -10.48 -10.53
C PHE A 3 18.78 -9.09 -11.15
N GLY A 4 19.79 -8.21 -11.10
CA GLY A 4 19.70 -6.86 -11.64
C GLY A 4 18.96 -5.85 -10.74
N PRO A 5 19.00 -4.56 -11.12
CA PRO A 5 18.52 -3.45 -10.29
C PRO A 5 17.00 -3.42 -10.13
N ALA A 6 16.23 -3.83 -11.15
CA ALA A 6 14.77 -3.85 -11.10
C ALA A 6 14.25 -4.86 -10.05
N VAL A 7 14.73 -6.11 -10.12
CA VAL A 7 14.37 -7.16 -9.15
C VAL A 7 14.84 -6.78 -7.74
N GLU A 8 16.03 -6.19 -7.62
CA GLU A 8 16.51 -5.70 -6.32
C GLU A 8 15.61 -4.62 -5.73
N ALA A 9 15.13 -3.67 -6.54
CA ALA A 9 14.23 -2.62 -6.06
C ALA A 9 12.90 -3.21 -5.55
N ILE A 10 12.30 -4.13 -6.31
CA ILE A 10 11.06 -4.84 -5.93
C ILE A 10 11.28 -5.64 -4.65
N ALA A 11 12.33 -6.46 -4.59
CA ALA A 11 12.65 -7.27 -3.42
C ALA A 11 12.88 -6.39 -2.17
N ARG A 12 13.63 -5.29 -2.31
CA ARG A 12 13.86 -4.33 -1.23
C ARG A 12 12.56 -3.74 -0.71
N GLN A 13 11.63 -3.39 -1.59
CA GLN A 13 10.33 -2.86 -1.20
C GLN A 13 9.53 -3.87 -0.37
N HIS A 14 9.44 -5.13 -0.83
CA HIS A 14 8.70 -6.16 -0.10
C HIS A 14 9.37 -6.57 1.21
N ILE A 15 10.70 -6.60 1.27
CA ILE A 15 11.45 -6.80 2.52
C ILE A 15 11.15 -5.68 3.52
N ARG A 16 11.13 -4.42 3.07
CA ARG A 16 10.75 -3.27 3.92
C ARG A 16 9.29 -3.38 4.39
N ASN A 17 8.37 -3.77 3.51
CA ASN A 17 6.96 -3.99 3.88
C ASN A 17 6.81 -5.05 4.98
N ARG A 18 7.53 -6.18 4.85
CA ARG A 18 7.60 -7.19 5.91
C ARG A 18 8.17 -6.63 7.20
N ALA A 19 9.27 -5.88 7.13
CA ALA A 19 9.90 -5.28 8.31
C ALA A 19 8.93 -4.36 9.06
N ARG A 20 8.09 -3.61 8.34
CA ARG A 20 7.03 -2.79 8.95
C ARG A 20 5.93 -3.61 9.62
N LEU A 21 5.65 -4.83 9.14
CA LEU A 21 4.64 -5.73 9.74
C LEU A 21 5.11 -6.48 10.99
N ILE A 22 6.34 -6.24 11.45
CA ILE A 22 6.88 -6.92 12.63
C ILE A 22 5.96 -6.79 13.86
N PRO A 23 5.43 -5.62 14.25
CA PRO A 23 4.50 -5.52 15.38
C PRO A 23 3.24 -6.39 15.22
N TYR A 24 2.63 -6.39 14.02
CA TYR A 24 1.49 -7.26 13.69
C TYR A 24 1.84 -8.74 13.86
N LEU A 25 2.97 -9.18 13.28
CA LEU A 25 3.42 -10.57 13.37
C LEU A 25 3.67 -11.01 14.81
N TYR A 26 4.33 -10.18 15.63
CA TYR A 26 4.58 -10.48 17.04
C TYR A 26 3.28 -10.65 17.83
N ALA A 27 2.29 -9.78 17.61
CA ALA A 27 0.98 -9.91 18.24
C ALA A 27 0.29 -11.21 17.83
N LEU A 28 0.36 -11.61 16.55
CA LEU A 28 -0.20 -12.89 16.08
C LEU A 28 0.47 -14.07 16.77
N PHE A 29 1.80 -14.09 16.87
CA PHE A 29 2.52 -15.17 17.56
C PHE A 29 2.16 -15.27 19.04
N ALA A 30 1.90 -14.13 19.70
CA ALA A 30 1.50 -14.11 21.12
C ALA A 30 0.13 -14.78 21.36
N THR A 31 -0.72 -14.92 20.34
CA THR A 31 -2.02 -15.62 20.47
C THR A 31 -1.91 -17.13 20.47
N GLY A 32 -0.78 -17.69 20.03
CA GLY A 32 -0.60 -19.13 19.79
C GLY A 32 -1.25 -19.67 18.51
N ALA A 33 -2.04 -18.87 17.80
CA ALA A 33 -2.55 -19.23 16.47
C ALA A 33 -1.46 -19.06 15.40
N PRO A 34 -1.47 -19.88 14.33
CA PRO A 34 -0.52 -19.69 13.23
C PRO A 34 -0.75 -18.31 12.57
N PRO A 35 0.32 -17.58 12.23
CA PRO A 35 0.20 -16.29 11.56
C PRO A 35 -0.29 -16.44 10.13
N LEU A 36 0.15 -17.48 9.40
CA LEU A 36 -0.35 -17.81 8.08
C LEU A 36 -1.47 -18.85 8.23
N ARG A 37 -2.66 -18.54 7.73
CA ARG A 37 -3.86 -19.37 7.91
C ARG A 37 -4.43 -19.73 6.54
N PRO A 38 -4.65 -21.03 6.25
CA PRO A 38 -5.38 -21.42 5.05
C PRO A 38 -6.83 -20.92 5.14
N MET A 39 -7.49 -20.70 3.99
CA MET A 39 -8.89 -20.24 3.99
C MET A 39 -9.81 -21.17 4.79
N ALA A 40 -9.59 -22.49 4.68
CA ALA A 40 -10.32 -23.53 5.41
C ALA A 40 -10.29 -23.37 6.95
N TRP A 41 -9.31 -22.62 7.50
CA TRP A 41 -9.24 -22.35 8.94
C TRP A 41 -10.42 -21.50 9.43
N HIS A 42 -10.82 -20.52 8.62
CA HIS A 42 -11.90 -19.58 8.94
C HIS A 42 -13.24 -19.99 8.32
N TRP A 43 -13.21 -20.68 7.19
CA TRP A 43 -14.40 -21.12 6.46
C TRP A 43 -14.32 -22.63 6.16
N PRO A 44 -14.35 -23.50 7.19
CA PRO A 44 -14.19 -24.94 7.01
C PRO A 44 -15.34 -25.56 6.21
N ASP A 45 -16.53 -24.96 6.24
CA ASP A 45 -17.74 -25.47 5.58
C ASP A 45 -17.87 -25.01 4.11
N ASP A 46 -17.07 -24.05 3.67
CA ASP A 46 -17.08 -23.56 2.29
C ASP A 46 -16.16 -24.45 1.42
N PRO A 47 -16.71 -25.24 0.48
CA PRO A 47 -15.90 -26.14 -0.34
C PRO A 47 -14.99 -25.40 -1.33
N THR A 48 -15.38 -24.21 -1.80
CA THR A 48 -14.58 -23.40 -2.71
C THR A 48 -13.34 -22.90 -1.98
N LEU A 49 -13.53 -22.27 -0.83
CA LEU A 49 -12.43 -21.76 -0.02
C LEU A 49 -11.53 -22.87 0.53
N ARG A 50 -12.09 -24.05 0.84
CA ARG A 50 -11.31 -25.21 1.27
C ARG A 50 -10.36 -25.72 0.18
N ALA A 51 -10.73 -25.59 -1.08
CA ALA A 51 -9.92 -26.03 -2.22
C ALA A 51 -8.81 -25.04 -2.59
N VAL A 52 -8.80 -23.83 -2.02
CA VAL A 52 -7.79 -22.82 -2.33
C VAL A 52 -6.45 -23.16 -1.67
N ASP A 53 -5.40 -23.27 -2.47
CA ASP A 53 -4.04 -23.60 -2.06
C ASP A 53 -3.00 -22.52 -2.46
N ASP A 54 -3.42 -21.47 -3.16
CA ASP A 54 -2.58 -20.42 -3.74
C ASP A 54 -2.83 -19.02 -3.16
N GLN A 55 -3.56 -18.94 -2.03
CA GLN A 55 -3.77 -17.73 -1.24
C GLN A 55 -3.94 -18.08 0.26
N PHE A 56 -3.66 -17.14 1.15
CA PHE A 56 -3.75 -17.37 2.60
C PHE A 56 -4.11 -16.08 3.35
N LEU A 57 -4.60 -16.20 4.58
CA LEU A 57 -4.72 -15.05 5.48
C LEU A 57 -3.45 -14.91 6.32
N LEU A 58 -2.91 -13.71 6.39
CA LEU A 58 -1.96 -13.29 7.41
C LEU A 58 -2.73 -12.71 8.59
N GLY A 59 -2.78 -13.46 9.69
CA GLY A 59 -3.70 -13.19 10.79
C GLY A 59 -5.16 -13.34 10.34
N PRO A 60 -6.10 -12.63 10.97
CA PRO A 60 -7.49 -12.58 10.52
C PRO A 60 -7.79 -11.48 9.49
N ASP A 61 -6.85 -10.55 9.23
CA ASP A 61 -7.19 -9.26 8.60
C ASP A 61 -6.58 -9.02 7.23
N LEU A 62 -5.55 -9.78 6.84
CA LEU A 62 -4.85 -9.58 5.57
C LEU A 62 -4.96 -10.82 4.69
N LEU A 63 -5.70 -10.75 3.59
CA LEU A 63 -5.70 -11.76 2.54
C LEU A 63 -4.52 -11.53 1.62
N VAL A 64 -3.68 -12.53 1.43
CA VAL A 64 -2.48 -12.46 0.58
C VAL A 64 -2.57 -13.50 -0.52
N ALA A 65 -2.38 -13.08 -1.77
CA ALA A 65 -2.50 -13.92 -2.94
C ALA A 65 -1.24 -13.80 -3.83
N PRO A 66 -0.17 -14.58 -3.58
CA PRO A 66 1.10 -14.55 -4.34
C PRO A 66 0.99 -15.07 -5.77
N VAL A 67 1.56 -14.39 -6.77
CA VAL A 67 1.57 -14.89 -8.16
C VAL A 67 2.51 -16.09 -8.31
N LEU A 68 1.98 -17.25 -8.73
CA LEU A 68 2.73 -18.51 -8.83
C LEU A 68 3.00 -18.96 -10.28
N THR A 69 2.37 -18.32 -11.26
CA THR A 69 2.49 -18.68 -12.69
C THR A 69 3.45 -17.71 -13.39
N GLU A 70 4.48 -18.26 -14.04
CA GLU A 70 5.43 -17.47 -14.83
C GLU A 70 4.71 -16.67 -15.93
N GLY A 71 5.08 -15.39 -16.07
CA GLY A 71 4.51 -14.50 -17.07
C GLY A 71 3.08 -14.02 -16.80
N ALA A 72 2.43 -14.46 -15.72
CA ALA A 72 1.11 -13.97 -15.36
C ALA A 72 1.17 -12.48 -14.96
N THR A 73 0.31 -11.67 -15.56
CA THR A 73 0.13 -10.24 -15.27
C THR A 73 -1.19 -9.93 -14.57
N ARG A 74 -2.01 -10.97 -14.38
CA ARG A 74 -3.29 -10.97 -13.66
C ARG A 74 -3.45 -12.29 -12.93
N ARG A 75 -4.29 -12.30 -11.89
CA ARG A 75 -4.72 -13.53 -11.25
C ARG A 75 -6.14 -13.43 -10.72
N THR A 76 -6.78 -14.59 -10.60
CA THR A 76 -8.00 -14.75 -9.80
C THR A 76 -7.64 -14.82 -8.31
N VAL A 77 -8.46 -14.19 -7.47
CA VAL A 77 -8.44 -14.30 -6.01
C VAL A 77 -9.84 -14.69 -5.54
N GLN A 78 -9.96 -15.70 -4.69
CA GLN A 78 -11.25 -16.10 -4.13
C GLN A 78 -11.52 -15.29 -2.86
N THR A 79 -12.25 -14.19 -2.94
CA THR A 79 -12.57 -13.41 -1.74
C THR A 79 -13.49 -14.21 -0.82
N PRO A 80 -13.17 -14.29 0.49
CA PRO A 80 -14.09 -14.86 1.47
C PRO A 80 -15.30 -13.95 1.73
N PRO A 81 -16.36 -14.45 2.42
CA PRO A 81 -17.49 -13.63 2.83
C PRO A 81 -17.08 -12.36 3.58
N GLY A 82 -17.77 -11.25 3.26
CA GLY A 82 -17.48 -9.93 3.79
C GLY A 82 -16.78 -9.03 2.77
N ARG A 83 -16.46 -7.81 3.18
CA ARG A 83 -15.79 -6.83 2.31
C ARG A 83 -14.28 -6.85 2.52
N TRP A 84 -13.56 -6.72 1.41
CA TRP A 84 -12.11 -6.70 1.35
C TRP A 84 -11.65 -5.50 0.54
N PHE A 85 -10.65 -4.80 1.04
CA PHE A 85 -10.06 -3.65 0.37
C PHE A 85 -8.69 -4.01 -0.17
N ASP A 86 -8.40 -3.74 -1.44
CA ASP A 86 -7.02 -3.78 -1.93
C ASP A 86 -6.17 -2.87 -1.04
N ALA A 87 -5.12 -3.43 -0.42
CA ALA A 87 -4.35 -2.72 0.59
C ALA A 87 -3.61 -1.50 0.02
N LEU A 88 -3.39 -1.47 -1.29
CA LEU A 88 -2.65 -0.45 -2.00
C LEU A 88 -3.58 0.64 -2.53
N SER A 89 -4.50 0.30 -3.44
CA SER A 89 -5.44 1.24 -4.08
C SER A 89 -6.62 1.60 -3.18
N GLY A 90 -6.97 0.72 -2.25
CA GLY A 90 -8.17 0.82 -1.43
C GLY A 90 -9.43 0.29 -2.12
N ALA A 91 -9.36 -0.28 -3.34
CA ALA A 91 -10.52 -0.78 -4.07
C ALA A 91 -11.31 -1.80 -3.24
N ALA A 92 -12.63 -1.63 -3.15
CA ALA A 92 -13.48 -2.51 -2.36
C ALA A 92 -14.01 -3.68 -3.19
N TYR A 93 -13.99 -4.86 -2.58
CA TYR A 93 -14.50 -6.11 -3.15
C TYR A 93 -15.40 -6.80 -2.13
N ASP A 94 -16.67 -6.99 -2.49
CA ASP A 94 -17.62 -7.74 -1.68
C ASP A 94 -17.52 -9.23 -2.03
N GLY A 95 -17.22 -10.07 -1.04
CA GLY A 95 -17.21 -11.52 -1.17
C GLY A 95 -18.50 -12.17 -0.63
N PRO A 96 -18.65 -13.49 -0.82
CA PRO A 96 -17.66 -14.40 -1.38
C PRO A 96 -17.66 -14.42 -2.92
N GLY A 97 -16.49 -14.62 -3.53
CA GLY A 97 -16.41 -14.91 -4.96
C GLY A 97 -15.05 -14.65 -5.61
N PRO A 98 -14.88 -15.06 -6.88
CA PRO A 98 -13.69 -14.75 -7.63
C PRO A 98 -13.64 -13.26 -7.98
N ILE A 99 -12.49 -12.64 -7.78
CA ILE A 99 -12.14 -11.34 -8.36
C ILE A 99 -10.91 -11.49 -9.23
N GLU A 100 -10.88 -10.80 -10.37
CA GLU A 100 -9.71 -10.68 -11.22
C GLU A 100 -8.94 -9.42 -10.85
N VAL A 101 -7.66 -9.56 -10.55
CA VAL A 101 -6.82 -8.42 -10.15
C VAL A 101 -5.53 -8.35 -10.96
N ASP A 102 -5.06 -7.13 -11.17
CA ASP A 102 -3.77 -6.88 -11.81
C ASP A 102 -2.65 -7.36 -10.89
N ALA A 103 -1.71 -8.09 -11.47
CA ALA A 103 -0.58 -8.66 -10.76
C ALA A 103 0.70 -8.52 -11.60
N PRO A 104 1.11 -7.28 -11.94
CA PRO A 104 2.39 -7.04 -12.61
C PRO A 104 3.56 -7.50 -11.73
N LEU A 105 4.77 -7.57 -12.31
CA LEU A 105 5.95 -8.12 -11.65
C LEU A 105 6.24 -7.57 -10.23
N ALA A 106 5.91 -6.31 -9.96
CA ALA A 106 6.14 -5.68 -8.66
C ALA A 106 4.99 -5.91 -7.65
N ALA A 107 3.82 -6.35 -8.10
CA ALA A 107 2.63 -6.49 -7.28
C ALA A 107 2.64 -7.76 -6.43
N LEU A 108 2.20 -7.62 -5.18
CA LEU A 108 1.77 -8.72 -4.34
C LEU A 108 0.32 -8.42 -3.96
N PRO A 109 -0.67 -9.02 -4.63
CA PRO A 109 -2.08 -8.82 -4.29
C PRO A 109 -2.30 -9.11 -2.80
N MET A 110 -2.75 -8.08 -2.09
CA MET A 110 -2.98 -8.11 -0.66
C MET A 110 -4.20 -7.27 -0.35
N PHE A 111 -5.13 -7.82 0.43
CA PHE A 111 -6.40 -7.18 0.75
C PHE A 111 -6.59 -7.11 2.25
N ALA A 112 -6.94 -5.94 2.76
CA ALA A 112 -7.33 -5.76 4.14
C ALA A 112 -8.83 -6.00 4.30
N ARG A 113 -9.20 -6.78 5.31
CA ARG A 113 -10.60 -6.99 5.66
C ARG A 113 -11.25 -5.67 6.10
N GLU A 114 -12.53 -5.50 5.81
CA GLU A 114 -13.31 -4.42 6.43
C GLU A 114 -13.28 -4.54 7.96
N GLY A 115 -13.06 -3.42 8.65
CA GLY A 115 -12.82 -3.39 10.10
C GLY A 115 -11.40 -3.78 10.52
N ALA A 116 -10.46 -4.04 9.61
CA ALA A 116 -9.10 -4.43 9.96
C ALA A 116 -8.35 -3.35 10.76
N LEU A 117 -7.62 -3.79 11.78
CA LEU A 117 -6.74 -2.98 12.61
C LEU A 117 -5.32 -3.56 12.53
N ILE A 118 -4.46 -2.91 11.76
CA ILE A 118 -3.12 -3.39 11.43
C ILE A 118 -2.09 -2.47 12.07
N VAL A 119 -1.26 -3.00 12.96
CA VAL A 119 -0.18 -2.24 13.58
C VAL A 119 1.14 -2.49 12.84
N ARG A 120 1.77 -1.41 12.41
CA ARG A 120 3.08 -1.40 11.76
C ARG A 120 4.09 -0.64 12.61
N GLY A 121 5.36 -0.92 12.34
CA GLY A 121 6.50 -0.20 12.89
C GLY A 121 7.40 0.34 11.77
N PRO A 122 8.51 0.98 12.12
CA PRO A 122 9.47 1.50 11.15
C PRO A 122 10.12 0.36 10.34
N ALA A 123 10.39 0.63 9.06
CA ALA A 123 11.18 -0.27 8.22
C ALA A 123 12.65 -0.22 8.65
N ARG A 124 13.10 -1.20 9.44
CA ARG A 124 14.48 -1.30 9.93
C ARG A 124 15.25 -2.43 9.25
N PRO A 125 16.59 -2.33 9.12
CA PRO A 125 17.42 -3.42 8.58
C PRO A 125 17.36 -4.71 9.44
N HIS A 126 17.18 -4.56 10.75
CA HIS A 126 16.93 -5.64 11.71
C HIS A 126 16.11 -5.12 12.89
N VAL A 127 15.52 -6.02 13.69
CA VAL A 127 14.56 -5.69 14.76
C VAL A 127 15.16 -4.70 15.78
N ASP A 128 16.41 -4.92 16.19
CA ASP A 128 17.09 -4.10 17.19
C ASP A 128 17.85 -2.89 16.62
N ALA A 129 17.63 -2.54 15.34
CA ALA A 129 18.35 -1.41 14.75
C ALA A 129 17.93 -0.10 15.45
N PRO A 130 18.89 0.79 15.77
CA PRO A 130 18.58 2.05 16.43
C PRO A 130 17.78 2.96 15.49
N GLY A 131 16.97 3.85 16.08
CA GLY A 131 16.17 4.82 15.36
C GLY A 131 14.99 5.29 16.19
N PRO A 132 14.25 6.30 15.71
CA PRO A 132 12.99 6.69 16.34
C PRO A 132 12.05 5.49 16.38
N ASP A 133 11.34 5.35 17.49
CA ASP A 133 10.27 4.38 17.62
C ASP A 133 8.96 5.00 17.16
N VAL A 134 8.24 4.28 16.31
CA VAL A 134 6.99 4.74 15.71
C VAL A 134 6.00 3.59 15.71
N MET A 135 4.84 3.80 16.31
CA MET A 135 3.70 2.90 16.22
C MET A 135 2.73 3.44 15.17
N GLU A 136 2.65 2.76 14.04
CA GLU A 136 1.71 3.08 12.97
C GLU A 136 0.46 2.20 13.14
N ILE A 137 -0.70 2.82 13.34
CA ILE A 137 -1.99 2.15 13.49
C ILE A 137 -2.80 2.41 12.23
N GLU A 138 -2.88 1.40 11.36
CA GLU A 138 -3.67 1.45 10.14
C GLU A 138 -5.05 0.85 10.40
N ILE A 139 -6.09 1.63 10.12
CA ILE A 139 -7.49 1.27 10.31
C ILE A 139 -8.17 1.23 8.95
N TRP A 140 -8.75 0.08 8.63
CA TRP A 140 -9.72 -0.08 7.56
C TRP A 140 -11.11 -0.06 8.21
N PRO A 141 -11.89 1.02 8.05
CA PRO A 141 -13.17 1.14 8.74
C PRO A 141 -14.11 -0.02 8.42
N GLY A 142 -15.01 -0.32 9.35
CA GLY A 142 -16.07 -1.31 9.16
C GLY A 142 -17.24 -1.04 10.11
N ASP A 143 -18.26 -1.88 10.00
CA ASP A 143 -19.43 -1.82 10.89
C ASP A 143 -19.21 -2.54 12.23
N ASP A 144 -18.18 -3.38 12.30
CA ASP A 144 -17.75 -4.03 13.52
C ASP A 144 -16.49 -3.37 14.11
N GLY A 145 -16.38 -3.43 15.43
CA GLY A 145 -15.17 -3.03 16.13
C GLY A 145 -14.07 -4.08 16.08
N ALA A 146 -12.81 -3.66 16.09
CA ALA A 146 -11.65 -4.53 16.19
C ALA A 146 -10.92 -4.35 17.52
N VAL A 147 -10.21 -5.40 17.94
CA VAL A 147 -9.33 -5.36 19.11
C VAL A 147 -7.97 -5.90 18.71
N PHE A 148 -6.93 -5.15 19.01
CA PHE A 148 -5.55 -5.54 18.77
C PHE A 148 -4.74 -5.39 20.05
N ASN A 149 -4.03 -6.45 20.46
CA ASN A 149 -3.18 -6.43 21.64
C ASN A 149 -1.72 -6.41 21.18
N LEU A 150 -1.02 -5.29 21.40
CA LEU A 150 0.39 -5.13 21.08
C LEU A 150 1.24 -5.34 22.33
N PRO A 151 2.02 -6.44 22.43
CA PRO A 151 3.01 -6.59 23.49
C PRO A 151 4.17 -5.61 23.30
N ASP A 152 4.64 -4.95 24.36
CA ASP A 152 5.75 -3.99 24.26
C ASP A 152 7.14 -4.63 24.21
N ALA A 153 7.26 -5.92 24.53
CA ALA A 153 8.52 -6.65 24.56
C ALA A 153 8.45 -7.93 23.73
N ALA A 154 9.53 -8.20 23.00
CA ALA A 154 9.74 -9.48 22.35
C ALA A 154 9.81 -10.60 23.43
N GLY A 155 8.96 -11.62 23.30
CA GLY A 155 9.02 -12.82 24.15
C GLY A 155 7.88 -13.01 25.16
N GLY A 156 6.93 -12.09 25.28
CA GLY A 156 5.62 -12.32 25.92
C GLY A 156 5.67 -13.06 27.26
N HIS A 157 6.32 -12.50 28.28
CA HIS A 157 6.31 -13.08 29.62
C HIS A 157 5.07 -12.64 30.42
N PRO A 158 4.52 -13.47 31.33
CA PRO A 158 3.45 -13.05 32.23
C PRO A 158 3.84 -11.79 33.02
N GLY A 159 3.03 -10.74 32.94
CA GLY A 159 3.33 -9.41 33.51
C GLY A 159 3.98 -8.42 32.53
N ALA A 160 4.16 -8.80 31.27
CA ALA A 160 4.62 -7.89 30.22
C ALA A 160 3.60 -6.79 29.93
N SER A 161 4.13 -5.60 29.71
CA SER A 161 3.39 -4.41 29.34
C SER A 161 2.81 -4.53 27.92
N ALA A 162 1.61 -4.02 27.68
CA ALA A 162 0.99 -4.02 26.36
C ALA A 162 0.14 -2.78 26.11
N THR A 163 0.02 -2.40 24.83
CA THR A 163 -0.98 -1.45 24.34
C THR A 163 -2.14 -2.24 23.73
N ILE A 164 -3.33 -2.08 24.31
CA ILE A 164 -4.58 -2.65 23.80
C ILE A 164 -5.28 -1.58 22.98
N LEU A 165 -5.44 -1.83 21.69
CA LEU A 165 -6.14 -0.97 20.75
C LEU A 165 -7.54 -1.52 20.52
N ARG A 166 -8.54 -0.64 20.50
CA ARG A 166 -9.93 -0.98 20.19
C ARG A 166 -10.47 0.03 19.20
N THR A 167 -11.11 -0.42 18.14
CA THR A 167 -11.90 0.44 17.26
C THR A 167 -13.36 0.09 17.41
N ALA A 168 -14.24 1.07 17.21
CA ALA A 168 -15.62 0.78 16.84
C ALA A 168 -16.21 1.95 16.05
N PRO A 169 -17.18 1.70 15.17
CA PRO A 169 -17.93 2.76 14.54
C PRO A 169 -18.88 3.42 15.55
N ASP A 170 -19.30 4.63 15.22
CA ASP A 170 -20.46 5.28 15.82
C ASP A 170 -21.38 5.86 14.72
N ALA A 171 -22.45 6.56 15.13
CA ALA A 171 -23.40 7.16 14.19
C ALA A 171 -22.77 8.24 13.28
N ASN A 172 -21.63 8.81 13.67
CA ASN A 172 -20.99 9.95 13.03
C ASN A 172 -19.62 9.63 12.41
N GLY A 173 -19.06 8.45 12.65
CA GLY A 173 -17.77 8.01 12.13
C GLY A 173 -17.19 6.82 12.90
N LEU A 174 -15.98 6.99 13.45
CA LEU A 174 -15.21 5.93 14.10
C LEU A 174 -14.42 6.46 15.30
N TRP A 175 -14.29 5.64 16.34
CA TRP A 175 -13.32 5.87 17.41
C TRP A 175 -12.26 4.76 17.45
N LEU A 176 -11.06 5.14 17.91
CA LEU A 176 -9.95 4.29 18.31
C LEU A 176 -9.60 4.62 19.76
N ARG A 177 -9.52 3.62 20.63
CA ARG A 177 -9.05 3.77 22.02
C ARG A 177 -7.83 2.90 22.21
N ALA A 178 -6.79 3.49 22.79
CA ALA A 178 -5.61 2.80 23.26
C ALA A 178 -5.58 2.79 24.78
N GLU A 179 -5.42 1.61 25.36
CA GLU A 179 -5.27 1.41 26.80
C GLU A 179 -3.97 0.68 27.10
N ARG A 180 -3.44 0.93 28.30
CA ARG A 180 -2.22 0.30 28.79
C ARG A 180 -2.57 -0.83 29.73
N ALA A 181 -2.02 -2.01 29.44
CA ALA A 181 -1.96 -3.11 30.39
C ALA A 181 -0.52 -3.20 30.93
N GLY A 182 -0.29 -2.67 32.13
CA GLY A 182 1.02 -2.74 32.80
C GLY A 182 2.11 -1.82 32.23
N GLY A 183 3.17 -1.66 33.02
CA GLY A 183 4.38 -0.89 32.71
C GLY A 183 4.17 0.59 32.37
N ARG A 184 5.28 1.25 31.99
CA ARG A 184 5.25 2.61 31.42
C ARG A 184 5.09 2.50 29.91
N ALA A 185 4.43 3.49 29.30
CA ALA A 185 4.38 3.60 27.85
C ALA A 185 5.79 3.73 27.29
N PRO A 186 6.11 3.03 26.19
CA PRO A 186 7.36 3.29 25.47
C PRO A 186 7.36 4.73 24.95
N VAL A 187 8.54 5.36 24.95
CA VAL A 187 8.70 6.68 24.33
C VAL A 187 8.75 6.48 22.83
N ARG A 188 7.66 6.83 22.14
CA ARG A 188 7.50 6.67 20.70
C ARG A 188 6.50 7.69 20.14
N SER A 189 6.56 7.91 18.84
CA SER A 189 5.49 8.61 18.12
C SER A 189 4.40 7.62 17.68
N VAL A 190 3.15 8.06 17.68
CA VAL A 190 1.99 7.32 17.17
C VAL A 190 1.54 7.96 15.87
N VAL A 191 1.33 7.13 14.85
CA VAL A 191 0.75 7.54 13.58
C VAL A 191 -0.55 6.76 13.40
N VAL A 192 -1.70 7.42 13.46
CA VAL A 192 -2.98 6.79 13.17
C VAL A 192 -3.37 7.10 11.73
N THR A 193 -3.60 6.07 10.93
CA THR A 193 -3.99 6.17 9.53
C THR A 193 -5.35 5.53 9.33
N LEU A 194 -6.37 6.35 9.05
CA LEU A 194 -7.69 5.90 8.66
C LEU A 194 -7.75 5.84 7.12
N ARG A 195 -7.93 4.63 6.58
CA ARG A 195 -8.08 4.38 5.13
C ARG A 195 -9.54 4.56 4.72
N ARG A 196 -9.78 4.83 3.42
CA ARG A 196 -11.12 4.99 2.84
C ARG A 196 -11.97 6.06 3.53
N VAL A 197 -11.34 7.19 3.83
CA VAL A 197 -12.00 8.44 4.19
C VAL A 197 -12.29 9.16 2.87
N ASP A 198 -13.40 8.83 2.22
CA ASP A 198 -13.68 9.25 0.84
C ASP A 198 -14.18 10.70 0.72
N GLN A 199 -14.55 11.30 1.86
CA GLN A 199 -14.92 12.72 1.97
C GLN A 199 -14.16 13.35 3.13
N ALA A 200 -13.89 14.65 3.04
CA ALA A 200 -13.20 15.37 4.10
C ALA A 200 -13.88 15.14 5.46
N PRO A 201 -13.12 14.79 6.52
CA PRO A 201 -13.68 14.58 7.84
C PRO A 201 -14.32 15.88 8.36
N ARG A 202 -15.47 15.74 9.01
CA ARG A 202 -16.21 16.85 9.64
C ARG A 202 -15.57 17.28 10.96
N GLY A 203 -14.86 16.37 11.62
CA GLY A 203 -14.16 16.62 12.87
C GLY A 203 -13.17 15.51 13.19
N VAL A 204 -12.04 15.89 13.81
CA VAL A 204 -11.00 14.98 14.25
C VAL A 204 -10.62 15.39 15.67
N PHE A 205 -10.59 14.42 16.58
CA PHE A 205 -10.40 14.67 18.00
C PHE A 205 -9.36 13.70 18.58
N LEU A 206 -8.47 14.22 19.41
CA LEU A 206 -7.52 13.46 20.23
C LEU A 206 -7.83 13.77 21.70
N ASN A 207 -8.22 12.75 22.47
CA ASN A 207 -8.63 12.90 23.87
C ASN A 207 -9.72 13.96 24.07
N ASP A 208 -10.74 13.93 23.21
CA ASP A 208 -11.87 14.87 23.18
C ASP A 208 -11.53 16.33 22.83
N GLU A 209 -10.26 16.65 22.59
CA GLU A 209 -9.82 17.94 22.06
C GLU A 209 -9.75 17.92 20.53
N ALA A 210 -10.13 19.02 19.88
CA ALA A 210 -10.01 19.15 18.43
C ALA A 210 -8.55 19.00 18.00
N TYR A 211 -8.30 18.19 16.97
CA TYR A 211 -6.96 17.86 16.52
C TYR A 211 -6.85 18.02 15.00
N GLU A 212 -5.78 18.66 14.53
CA GLU A 212 -5.53 18.84 13.10
C GLU A 212 -4.85 17.60 12.51
N GLY A 213 -5.62 16.75 11.83
CA GLY A 213 -5.09 15.63 11.05
C GLY A 213 -4.74 16.04 9.61
N ARG A 214 -3.85 15.28 8.97
CA ARG A 214 -3.52 15.43 7.56
C ARG A 214 -4.46 14.58 6.70
N TYR A 215 -5.45 15.22 6.09
CA TYR A 215 -6.33 14.57 5.11
C TYR A 215 -5.75 14.67 3.69
N GLN A 216 -5.67 13.55 3.00
CA GLN A 216 -5.25 13.45 1.60
C GLN A 216 -6.43 12.96 0.75
N PRO A 217 -7.11 13.86 0.00
CA PRO A 217 -8.26 13.50 -0.82
C PRO A 217 -7.97 12.42 -1.85
N ASP A 218 -6.87 12.55 -2.60
CA ASP A 218 -6.53 11.60 -3.68
C ASP A 218 -6.24 10.19 -3.13
N ALA A 219 -5.64 10.12 -1.95
CA ALA A 219 -5.33 8.86 -1.26
C ALA A 219 -6.45 8.38 -0.32
N ARG A 220 -7.52 9.18 -0.16
CA ARG A 220 -8.66 8.93 0.75
C ARG A 220 -8.23 8.47 2.12
N THR A 221 -7.21 9.15 2.63
CA THR A 221 -6.50 8.76 3.84
C THR A 221 -6.42 9.97 4.77
N LEU A 222 -6.78 9.74 6.03
CA LEU A 222 -6.57 10.69 7.12
C LEU A 222 -5.45 10.17 8.02
N THR A 223 -4.45 11.00 8.28
CA THR A 223 -3.32 10.65 9.16
C THR A 223 -3.22 11.62 10.33
N LEU A 224 -3.07 11.10 11.55
CA LEU A 224 -2.76 11.87 12.76
C LEU A 224 -1.39 11.43 13.28
N THR A 225 -0.57 12.36 13.76
CA THR A 225 0.78 12.07 14.27
C THR A 225 1.04 12.79 15.59
N PHE A 226 1.19 12.06 16.68
CA PHE A 226 1.37 12.63 18.02
C PHE A 226 2.30 11.75 18.88
N ASP A 227 2.85 12.29 19.97
CA ASP A 227 3.65 11.52 20.92
C ASP A 227 2.75 10.60 21.76
N ASP A 228 3.18 9.37 22.04
CA ASP A 228 2.38 8.38 22.78
C ASP A 228 2.14 8.82 24.25
N PRO A 229 0.91 9.20 24.64
CA PRO A 229 0.59 9.55 26.03
C PRO A 229 0.35 8.31 26.91
N GLY A 230 0.53 7.11 26.37
CA GLY A 230 0.22 5.83 26.98
C GLY A 230 -1.23 5.40 26.72
N ALA A 231 -2.19 6.18 27.19
CA ALA A 231 -3.61 5.96 26.92
C ALA A 231 -4.17 7.14 26.13
N PHE A 232 -4.90 6.86 25.05
CA PHE A 232 -5.49 7.89 24.21
C PHE A 232 -6.77 7.43 23.54
N THR A 233 -7.58 8.39 23.12
CA THR A 233 -8.73 8.17 22.25
C THR A 233 -8.61 9.07 21.03
N VAL A 234 -8.77 8.49 19.84
CA VAL A 234 -8.96 9.22 18.59
C VAL A 234 -10.40 9.05 18.17
N ARG A 235 -11.09 10.14 17.84
CA ARG A 235 -12.44 10.12 17.29
C ARG A 235 -12.45 10.90 15.99
N VAL A 236 -13.00 10.29 14.94
CA VAL A 236 -13.10 10.89 13.61
C VAL A 236 -14.57 10.91 13.22
N GLU A 237 -15.09 12.09 12.95
CA GLU A 237 -16.41 12.29 12.40
C GLU A 237 -16.30 12.42 10.88
N TYR A 238 -16.85 11.48 10.12
CA TYR A 238 -16.76 11.45 8.66
C TYR A 238 -17.92 10.66 8.05
N THR A 239 -18.08 10.78 6.74
CA THR A 239 -19.05 9.97 6.00
C THR A 239 -18.46 8.57 5.77
N ARG A 240 -19.08 7.54 6.35
CA ARG A 240 -18.63 6.13 6.18
C ARG A 240 -18.99 5.53 4.82
N ALA A 241 -19.86 6.20 4.05
CA ALA A 241 -20.22 5.76 2.71
C ALA A 241 -19.03 5.89 1.76
N LEU A 242 -18.77 4.81 1.01
CA LEU A 242 -17.70 4.72 0.03
C LEU A 242 -18.14 5.31 -1.32
N ALA A 243 -17.24 6.04 -1.97
CA ALA A 243 -17.38 6.48 -3.35
C ALA A 243 -16.87 5.38 -4.28
N GLU A 244 -17.78 4.58 -4.84
CA GLU A 244 -17.48 3.48 -5.75
C GLU A 244 -18.10 3.71 -7.15
N PRO A 245 -17.42 3.32 -8.25
CA PRO A 245 -16.04 2.82 -8.28
C PRO A 245 -15.06 3.90 -7.83
N ILE A 246 -13.89 3.48 -7.38
CA ILE A 246 -12.81 4.38 -6.97
C ILE A 246 -12.56 5.45 -8.05
N PRO A 247 -12.70 6.76 -7.73
CA PRO A 247 -12.40 7.81 -8.70
C PRO A 247 -10.96 7.75 -9.21
N SER A 248 -10.78 8.23 -10.45
CA SER A 248 -9.47 8.39 -11.05
C SER A 248 -8.54 9.27 -10.21
N VAL A 249 -7.24 9.02 -10.33
CA VAL A 249 -6.18 9.76 -9.62
C VAL A 249 -5.21 10.39 -10.60
N ASP A 250 -4.64 11.54 -10.22
CA ASP A 250 -3.58 12.17 -10.99
C ASP A 250 -2.21 11.64 -10.56
N LEU A 251 -1.57 10.90 -11.45
CA LEU A 251 -0.21 10.43 -11.26
C LEU A 251 0.78 11.44 -11.81
N THR A 252 1.72 11.88 -10.96
CA THR A 252 2.85 12.69 -11.40
C THR A 252 4.00 11.81 -11.87
N PHE A 253 4.51 12.05 -13.07
CA PHE A 253 5.68 11.40 -13.65
C PHE A 253 6.83 12.40 -13.66
N VAL A 254 8.01 11.97 -13.26
CA VAL A 254 9.24 12.77 -13.30
C VAL A 254 10.33 11.87 -13.82
N VAL A 255 11.12 12.34 -14.78
CA VAL A 255 12.14 11.53 -15.43
C VAL A 255 13.39 12.34 -15.78
N GLU A 256 14.55 11.73 -15.58
CA GLU A 256 15.86 12.23 -16.01
C GLU A 256 16.27 11.49 -17.30
N PRO A 257 16.17 12.15 -18.46
CA PRO A 257 16.62 11.56 -19.71
C PRO A 257 18.16 11.59 -19.83
N PRO A 258 18.76 10.74 -20.69
CA PRO A 258 20.19 10.73 -20.91
C PRO A 258 20.70 12.06 -21.45
N LEU A 259 21.97 12.36 -21.17
CA LEU A 259 22.67 13.55 -21.67
C LEU A 259 22.53 13.67 -23.19
N GLY A 260 22.22 14.88 -23.67
CA GLY A 260 22.06 15.15 -25.10
C GLY A 260 20.74 14.65 -25.70
N THR A 261 19.75 14.30 -24.89
CA THR A 261 18.41 13.97 -25.38
C THR A 261 17.81 15.17 -26.14
N GLU A 262 17.50 14.96 -27.42
CA GLU A 262 16.81 15.92 -28.27
C GLU A 262 15.31 15.61 -28.36
N GLY A 263 14.48 16.65 -28.47
CA GLY A 263 13.03 16.53 -28.59
C GLY A 263 12.29 16.44 -27.26
N ILE A 264 10.97 16.35 -27.33
CA ILE A 264 10.09 16.30 -26.15
C ILE A 264 10.04 14.87 -25.62
N VAL A 265 10.25 14.70 -24.31
CA VAL A 265 10.04 13.43 -23.63
C VAL A 265 8.54 13.25 -23.39
N HIS A 266 8.05 12.03 -23.62
CA HIS A 266 6.66 11.68 -23.42
C HIS A 266 6.55 10.45 -22.53
N VAL A 267 5.39 10.27 -21.89
CA VAL A 267 4.99 9.04 -21.22
C VAL A 267 3.86 8.35 -21.99
N ALA A 268 4.00 7.06 -22.27
CA ALA A 268 2.92 6.21 -22.79
C ALA A 268 2.51 5.24 -21.68
N THR A 269 1.21 4.94 -21.55
CA THR A 269 0.70 4.17 -20.40
C THR A 269 -0.33 3.12 -20.81
N SER A 270 -0.52 2.10 -19.97
CA SER A 270 -1.60 1.14 -20.12
C SER A 270 -2.99 1.72 -19.78
N ALA A 271 -3.05 2.88 -19.12
CA ALA A 271 -4.31 3.49 -18.68
C ALA A 271 -5.21 3.93 -19.84
N ASP A 272 -4.62 4.25 -21.00
CA ASP A 272 -5.32 4.54 -22.25
C ASP A 272 -5.14 3.42 -23.29
N GLY A 273 -4.69 2.24 -22.86
CA GLY A 273 -4.42 1.11 -23.75
C GLY A 273 -3.22 1.32 -24.69
N TRP A 274 -2.24 2.13 -24.28
CA TRP A 274 -1.02 2.44 -25.06
C TRP A 274 -1.27 3.22 -26.35
N GLN A 275 -2.36 4.00 -26.39
CA GLN A 275 -2.79 4.69 -27.59
C GLN A 275 -2.12 6.05 -27.80
N ALA A 276 -1.66 6.70 -26.72
CA ALA A 276 -1.06 8.03 -26.79
C ALA A 276 0.31 8.11 -26.13
N HIS A 277 1.12 9.03 -26.63
CA HIS A 277 2.36 9.49 -26.01
C HIS A 277 2.09 10.88 -25.44
N HIS A 278 1.99 11.00 -24.11
CA HIS A 278 1.64 12.25 -23.42
C HIS A 278 2.91 13.09 -23.19
N PRO A 279 2.99 14.32 -23.72
CA PRO A 279 4.20 15.14 -23.61
C PRO A 279 4.45 15.56 -22.16
N LEU A 280 5.71 15.57 -21.77
CA LEU A 280 6.17 16.04 -20.47
C LEU A 280 6.83 17.41 -20.64
N GLU A 281 6.70 18.25 -19.62
CA GLU A 281 7.30 19.58 -19.56
C GLU A 281 8.76 19.47 -19.11
N TRP A 282 9.65 20.16 -19.81
CA TRP A 282 11.09 20.16 -19.53
C TRP A 282 11.46 21.20 -18.47
N ASP A 283 12.13 20.76 -17.41
CA ASP A 283 12.80 21.57 -16.42
C ASP A 283 14.31 21.55 -16.67
N ALA A 284 14.83 22.66 -17.23
CA ALA A 284 16.24 22.81 -17.53
C ALA A 284 17.13 22.94 -16.28
N ALA A 285 16.60 23.42 -15.15
CA ALA A 285 17.38 23.63 -13.94
C ALA A 285 17.74 22.30 -13.27
N HIS A 286 16.79 21.36 -13.26
CA HIS A 286 16.98 20.01 -12.70
C HIS A 286 17.30 18.96 -13.76
N ARG A 287 17.25 19.33 -15.04
CA ARG A 287 17.40 18.43 -16.20
C ARG A 287 16.42 17.25 -16.16
N GLN A 288 15.17 17.56 -15.86
CA GLN A 288 14.10 16.59 -15.72
C GLN A 288 12.96 16.94 -16.66
N ALA A 289 12.21 15.93 -17.09
CA ALA A 289 10.91 16.11 -17.70
C ALA A 289 9.83 15.64 -16.73
N SER A 290 8.72 16.37 -16.61
CA SER A 290 7.63 16.00 -15.71
C SER A 290 6.25 16.30 -16.27
N GLY A 291 5.24 15.61 -15.75
CA GLY A 291 3.86 15.78 -16.18
C GLY A 291 2.90 14.99 -15.31
N ARG A 292 1.61 15.27 -15.45
CA ARG A 292 0.55 14.55 -14.74
C ARG A 292 -0.37 13.85 -15.72
N LEU A 293 -0.80 12.64 -15.37
CA LEU A 293 -1.80 11.90 -16.11
C LEU A 293 -2.87 11.38 -15.14
N THR A 294 -4.13 11.61 -15.50
CA THR A 294 -5.27 11.03 -14.80
C THR A 294 -5.44 9.58 -15.21
N VAL A 295 -5.45 8.66 -14.25
CA VAL A 295 -5.57 7.20 -14.49
C VAL A 295 -6.67 6.60 -13.61
N PRO A 296 -7.22 5.43 -13.96
CA PRO A 296 -8.13 4.70 -13.07
C PRO A 296 -7.50 4.50 -11.68
N GLY A 297 -8.26 4.80 -10.62
CA GLY A 297 -7.74 4.78 -9.26
C GLY A 297 -7.60 3.38 -8.64
N ASP A 298 -8.08 2.35 -9.33
CA ASP A 298 -8.20 0.96 -8.88
C ASP A 298 -7.28 -0.02 -9.63
N HIS A 299 -6.62 0.42 -10.71
CA HIS A 299 -5.76 -0.41 -11.55
C HIS A 299 -4.28 -0.01 -11.49
N TRP A 300 -3.41 -1.01 -11.58
CA TRP A 300 -1.99 -0.74 -11.78
C TRP A 300 -1.75 -0.09 -13.14
N VAL A 301 -0.86 0.90 -13.17
CA VAL A 301 -0.49 1.58 -14.41
C VAL A 301 0.89 1.09 -14.84
N SER A 302 0.93 0.45 -16.01
CA SER A 302 2.17 0.18 -16.72
C SER A 302 2.50 1.38 -17.59
N TYR A 303 3.77 1.74 -17.71
CA TYR A 303 4.19 2.90 -18.49
C TYR A 303 5.62 2.77 -19.02
N LYS A 304 5.89 3.52 -20.08
CA LYS A 304 7.21 3.68 -20.69
C LYS A 304 7.44 5.13 -21.11
N TYR A 305 8.69 5.54 -21.08
CA TYR A 305 9.10 6.81 -21.64
C TYR A 305 9.50 6.70 -23.11
N THR A 306 9.19 7.73 -23.88
CA THR A 306 9.47 7.81 -25.32
C THR A 306 9.83 9.24 -25.72
N ARG A 307 10.24 9.44 -26.96
CA ARG A 307 10.32 10.78 -27.59
C ARG A 307 9.25 10.94 -28.67
N GLY A 308 8.01 10.57 -28.33
CA GLY A 308 6.82 10.73 -29.17
C GLY A 308 6.48 9.54 -30.08
N ALA A 309 7.27 8.46 -30.05
CA ALA A 309 7.00 7.24 -30.81
C ALA A 309 7.64 6.00 -30.16
N TRP A 310 7.13 4.81 -30.48
CA TRP A 310 7.73 3.54 -30.04
C TRP A 310 9.15 3.28 -30.57
N CYS A 311 9.52 3.96 -31.65
CA CYS A 311 10.88 3.94 -32.18
C CYS A 311 11.89 4.69 -31.31
N THR A 312 11.42 5.54 -30.42
CA THR A 312 12.23 6.34 -29.49
C THR A 312 11.96 5.95 -28.05
N VAL A 313 11.55 4.70 -27.79
CA VAL A 313 11.28 4.17 -26.45
C VAL A 313 12.56 4.00 -25.65
N GLU A 314 12.48 4.15 -24.33
CA GLU A 314 13.59 3.95 -23.40
C GLU A 314 14.22 2.54 -23.50
N LYS A 315 15.54 2.48 -23.28
CA LYS A 315 16.35 1.25 -23.29
C LYS A 315 17.32 1.21 -22.12
N GLY A 316 17.71 -0.01 -21.74
CA GLY A 316 18.74 -0.26 -20.75
C GLY A 316 20.14 0.15 -21.23
N PRO A 317 21.15 0.13 -20.33
CA PRO A 317 22.53 0.51 -20.66
C PRO A 317 23.11 -0.23 -21.86
N ASP A 318 22.84 -1.53 -21.95
CA ASP A 318 23.34 -2.41 -23.03
C ASP A 318 22.34 -2.51 -24.20
N CYS A 319 21.50 -1.48 -24.38
CA CYS A 319 20.46 -1.43 -25.41
C CYS A 319 19.37 -2.52 -25.29
N ALA A 320 19.34 -3.27 -24.19
CA ALA A 320 18.32 -4.24 -23.88
C ALA A 320 16.94 -3.58 -23.72
N GLU A 321 15.89 -4.28 -24.15
CA GLU A 321 14.51 -3.89 -23.85
C GLU A 321 14.29 -3.94 -22.34
N LEU A 322 13.78 -2.84 -21.79
CA LEU A 322 13.36 -2.79 -20.39
C LEU A 322 11.94 -3.34 -20.28
N PRO A 323 11.58 -4.07 -19.21
CA PRO A 323 10.16 -4.34 -18.94
C PRO A 323 9.41 -3.02 -18.74
N ASP A 324 8.08 -3.05 -18.89
CA ASP A 324 7.24 -1.90 -18.54
C ASP A 324 7.50 -1.49 -17.08
N ARG A 325 7.63 -0.19 -16.85
CA ARG A 325 7.61 0.34 -15.49
C ARG A 325 6.18 0.19 -14.99
N VAL A 326 6.03 -0.16 -13.72
CA VAL A 326 4.70 -0.33 -13.12
C VAL A 326 4.61 0.49 -11.85
N ARG A 327 3.50 1.19 -11.70
CA ARG A 327 3.20 1.95 -10.49
C ARG A 327 1.76 1.74 -10.07
N PRO A 328 1.49 1.76 -8.76
CA PRO A 328 0.12 1.71 -8.28
C PRO A 328 -0.60 3.03 -8.53
N PRO A 329 -1.94 3.02 -8.54
CA PRO A 329 -2.78 4.20 -8.71
C PRO A 329 -2.90 4.97 -7.39
N VAL A 330 -1.77 5.29 -6.75
CA VAL A 330 -1.73 6.02 -5.49
C VAL A 330 -0.96 7.31 -5.70
N ALA A 331 -1.60 8.43 -5.34
CA ALA A 331 -0.95 9.74 -5.32
C ALA A 331 0.17 9.74 -4.26
N GLY A 332 1.39 10.06 -4.69
CA GLY A 332 2.57 10.09 -3.82
C GLY A 332 3.62 11.04 -4.38
N GLU A 333 4.65 11.34 -3.57
CA GLU A 333 5.79 12.13 -4.03
C GLU A 333 6.55 11.36 -5.11
N PRO A 334 6.69 11.91 -6.33
CA PRO A 334 7.38 11.22 -7.40
C PRO A 334 8.89 11.21 -7.12
N SER A 335 9.50 10.02 -7.16
CA SER A 335 10.94 9.90 -7.37
C SER A 335 11.23 9.95 -8.88
N PRO A 336 12.24 10.70 -9.33
CA PRO A 336 12.61 10.71 -10.74
C PRO A 336 12.97 9.32 -11.24
N ASP A 337 12.33 8.88 -12.31
CA ASP A 337 12.80 7.76 -13.11
C ASP A 337 14.07 8.19 -13.86
N VAL A 338 14.97 7.25 -14.14
CA VAL A 338 16.19 7.52 -14.93
C VAL A 338 16.14 6.68 -16.19
N ILE A 339 16.38 7.33 -17.33
CA ILE A 339 16.52 6.68 -18.63
C ILE A 339 18.00 6.63 -18.99
N THR A 340 18.46 5.44 -19.37
CA THR A 340 19.87 5.23 -19.74
C THR A 340 20.14 5.43 -21.22
N ASN A 341 19.23 5.00 -22.09
CA ASN A 341 19.39 5.13 -23.53
C ASN A 341 18.02 5.18 -24.24
N TRP A 342 18.03 5.55 -25.52
CA TRP A 342 16.86 5.52 -26.40
C TRP A 342 17.03 4.44 -27.47
N ARG A 343 15.93 3.83 -27.90
CA ARG A 343 15.96 2.79 -28.93
C ARG A 343 16.66 3.23 -30.21
N ASP A 344 16.35 4.40 -30.74
CA ASP A 344 16.91 4.88 -32.00
C ASP A 344 18.39 5.27 -31.93
N ALA A 345 18.95 5.44 -30.72
CA ALA A 345 20.39 5.54 -30.51
C ALA A 345 21.10 4.17 -30.48
N CYS A 346 20.35 3.11 -30.18
CA CYS A 346 20.83 1.74 -30.13
C CYS A 346 20.71 1.00 -31.47
N ASP A 347 19.52 1.05 -32.05
CA ASP A 347 19.16 0.42 -33.31
C ASP A 347 18.15 1.33 -34.03
N PRO A 348 18.54 2.01 -35.10
CA PRO A 348 17.66 2.89 -35.85
C PRO A 348 16.44 2.11 -36.34
N CYS A 349 15.25 2.65 -36.07
CA CYS A 349 14.05 2.05 -36.64
C CYS A 349 14.08 2.08 -38.18
N PRO A 350 13.53 1.04 -38.83
CA PRO A 350 13.39 1.00 -40.29
C PRO A 350 12.49 2.09 -40.85
#